data_AF-A0A8C6Q5J6-F1
#
_entry.id   AF-A0A8C6Q5J6-F1
#
_cell.length_a   1.000
_cell.length_b   1.000
_cell.length_c   1.000
_cell.angle_alpha   90.00
_cell.angle_beta   90.00
_cell.angle_gamma   90.00
#
_symmetry.space_group_name_H-M   'P 1'
#
loop_
_entity.id
_entity.type
_entity.pdbx_description
1 polymer ?
#
loop_
_entity_poly.entity_id
_entity_poly.type
_entity_poly.pdbx_seq_one_letter_code
_entity_poly.pdbx_strand_id
1 'polypeptide(L)' 'MGKRDNRVAYINPIAAARARGPAQASGPTIQDYLSRPRPTWEELKEQLEKKKKGSRLLADFEDKMNEVCKQMPC' A
#
# COMPACT_ATOMS: atom_id res chain seq x y z
N MET A 1 36.46 44.46 -14.72
CA MET A 1 35.74 43.41 -15.50
C MET A 1 36.69 42.23 -15.70
N GLY A 2 36.74 41.32 -14.72
CA GLY A 2 37.72 40.23 -14.70
C GLY A 2 37.41 39.16 -15.75
N LYS A 3 38.46 38.63 -16.40
CA LYS A 3 38.35 37.52 -17.35
C LYS A 3 37.61 36.35 -16.70
N ARG A 4 36.54 35.86 -17.33
CA ARG A 4 35.88 34.61 -16.92
C ARG A 4 36.88 33.48 -17.13
N ASP A 5 37.13 32.74 -16.06
CA ASP A 5 38.03 31.58 -16.11
C ASP A 5 37.37 30.47 -16.94
N ASN A 6 38.04 30.04 -18.03
CA ASN A 6 37.53 29.01 -18.97
C ASN A 6 37.84 27.58 -18.53
N ARG A 7 38.34 27.39 -17.30
CA ARG A 7 38.65 26.06 -16.78
C ARG A 7 37.36 25.31 -16.54
N VAL A 8 37.11 24.26 -17.31
CA VAL A 8 36.04 23.30 -17.03
C VAL A 8 36.41 22.63 -15.72
N ALA A 9 35.70 22.95 -14.64
CA ALA A 9 35.90 22.28 -13.36
C ALA A 9 35.60 20.80 -13.57
N TYR A 10 36.62 19.96 -13.49
CA TYR A 10 36.42 18.52 -13.47
C TYR A 10 35.74 18.16 -12.15
N ILE A 11 34.43 17.93 -12.21
CA ILE A 11 33.66 17.48 -11.07
C ILE A 11 33.87 15.98 -10.95
N ASN A 12 34.50 15.53 -9.87
CA ASN A 12 34.61 14.11 -9.56
C ASN A 12 33.20 13.56 -9.25
N PRO A 13 32.65 12.66 -10.09
CA PRO A 13 31.29 12.16 -9.92
C PRO A 13 31.13 11.36 -8.62
N ILE A 14 32.19 10.74 -8.11
CA ILE A 14 32.18 9.99 -6.84
C ILE A 14 32.03 10.95 -5.67
N ALA A 15 32.74 12.08 -5.68
CA ALA A 15 32.61 13.11 -4.65
C ALA A 15 31.22 13.76 -4.69
N ALA A 16 30.71 14.05 -5.90
CA ALA A 16 29.36 14.58 -6.07
C ALA A 16 28.27 13.59 -5.61
N ALA A 17 28.43 12.30 -5.87
CA ALA A 17 27.49 11.27 -5.41
C ALA A 17 27.50 11.12 -3.88
N ARG A 18 28.67 11.20 -3.22
CA ARG A 18 28.77 11.16 -1.76
C ARG A 18 28.17 12.42 -1.10
N ALA A 19 28.36 13.58 -1.71
CA ALA A 19 27.79 14.84 -1.21
C ALA A 19 26.25 14.87 -1.29
N ARG A 20 25.64 14.10 -2.20
CA ARG A 20 24.18 13.96 -2.30
C ARG A 20 23.55 13.19 -1.13
N GLY A 21 24.36 12.64 -0.23
CA GLY A 21 23.87 11.91 0.94
C GLY A 21 23.30 10.53 0.58
N PRO A 22 22.91 9.74 1.60
CA PRO A 22 22.27 8.44 1.37
C PRO A 22 20.98 8.62 0.56
N ALA A 23 20.74 7.69 -0.36
CA ALA A 23 19.49 7.65 -1.12
C ALA A 23 18.30 7.59 -0.16
N GLN A 24 17.27 8.40 -0.39
CA GLN A 24 16.06 8.35 0.40
C GLN A 24 15.47 6.94 0.34
N ALA A 25 15.21 6.35 1.51
CA ALA A 25 14.60 5.04 1.59
C ALA A 25 13.21 5.07 0.93
N SER A 26 13.10 4.39 -0.22
CA SER A 26 11.86 4.24 -0.96
C SER A 26 11.05 3.09 -0.38
N GLY A 27 10.41 3.31 0.77
CA GLY A 27 9.46 2.37 1.35
C GLY A 27 9.43 2.33 2.88
N PRO A 28 8.44 1.63 3.45
CA PRO A 28 8.36 1.40 4.88
C PRO A 28 9.60 0.64 5.35
N THR A 29 10.20 1.11 6.42
CA THR A 29 11.34 0.50 7.06
C THR A 29 10.93 -0.81 7.72
N ILE A 30 11.92 -1.67 8.02
CA ILE A 30 11.67 -2.89 8.79
C ILE A 30 11.03 -2.58 10.15
N GLN A 31 11.39 -1.45 10.76
CA GLN A 31 10.78 -0.98 12.01
C GLN A 31 9.28 -0.69 11.86
N ASP A 32 8.84 -0.20 10.70
CA ASP A 32 7.43 0.08 10.42
C ASP A 32 6.56 -1.19 10.35
N TYR A 33 7.16 -2.34 10.09
CA TYR A 33 6.46 -3.63 10.17
C TYR A 33 6.39 -4.15 11.61
N LEU A 34 7.42 -3.89 12.40
CA LEU A 34 7.50 -4.32 13.80
C LEU A 34 6.64 -3.46 14.73
N SER A 35 6.41 -2.19 14.38
CA SER A 35 5.61 -1.23 15.16
C SER A 35 4.10 -1.30 14.87
N ARG A 36 3.66 -2.18 13.96
CA ARG A 36 2.23 -2.28 13.62
C ARG A 36 1.42 -2.69 14.86
N PRO A 37 0.30 -2.01 15.14
CA PRO A 37 -0.58 -2.43 16.23
C PRO A 37 -1.05 -3.86 15.96
N ARG A 38 -0.69 -4.76 16.87
CA ARG A 38 -1.14 -6.14 16.84
C ARG A 38 -2.60 -6.10 17.30
N PRO A 39 -3.57 -6.54 16.47
CA PRO A 39 -4.96 -6.57 16.90
C PRO A 39 -5.09 -7.47 18.12
N THR A 40 -5.92 -7.06 19.06
CA THR A 40 -6.19 -7.88 20.25
C THR A 40 -7.05 -9.08 19.87
N TRP A 41 -7.09 -10.10 20.73
CA TRP A 41 -7.89 -11.31 20.48
C TRP A 41 -9.39 -11.02 20.33
N GLU A 42 -9.87 -9.94 20.94
CA GLU A 42 -11.26 -9.49 20.88
C GLU A 42 -11.59 -8.87 19.51
N GLU A 43 -10.74 -7.96 19.02
CA GLU A 43 -10.88 -7.37 17.69
C GLU A 43 -10.78 -8.41 16.58
N LEU A 44 -9.93 -9.43 16.75
CA LEU A 44 -9.82 -10.53 15.80
C LEU A 44 -11.10 -11.37 15.73
N LYS A 45 -11.72 -11.66 16.88
CA LYS A 45 -13.01 -12.36 16.92
C LYS A 45 -14.11 -11.55 16.26
N GLU A 46 -14.16 -10.25 16.53
CA GLU A 46 -15.14 -9.36 15.91
C GLU A 46 -14.95 -9.29 14.39
N GLN A 47 -13.71 -9.22 13.90
CA GLN A 47 -13.40 -9.27 12.47
C GLN A 47 -13.81 -10.61 11.84
N LEU A 48 -13.61 -11.73 12.54
CA LEU A 48 -14.08 -13.04 12.09
C LEU A 48 -15.60 -13.10 12.00
N GLU A 49 -16.31 -12.59 13.01
CA GLU A 49 -17.77 -12.51 13.01
C GLU A 49 -18.28 -11.55 11.92
N LYS A 50 -17.60 -10.44 11.66
CA LYS A 50 -17.91 -9.52 10.56
C LYS A 50 -17.68 -10.15 9.19
N LYS A 51 -16.59 -10.92 9.02
CA LYS A 51 -16.33 -11.68 7.78
C LYS A 51 -17.36 -12.78 7.54
N LYS A 52 -17.77 -13.50 8.59
CA LYS A 52 -18.88 -14.47 8.50
C LYS A 52 -20.19 -13.80 8.11
N LYS A 53 -20.53 -12.66 8.72
CA LYS A 53 -21.71 -11.86 8.39
C LYS A 53 -21.66 -11.29 6.96
N GLY A 54 -20.47 -10.97 6.45
CA GLY A 54 -20.28 -10.52 5.06
C GLY A 54 -20.70 -11.55 4.00
N SER A 55 -20.65 -12.85 4.34
CA SER A 55 -21.13 -13.93 3.48
C SER A 55 -22.66 -13.96 3.33
N ARG A 56 -23.41 -13.31 4.22
CA ARG A 56 -24.88 -13.27 4.17
C ARG A 56 -25.40 -12.35 3.08
N LEU A 57 -24.71 -11.22 2.83
CA LEU A 57 -25.07 -10.32 1.73
C LEU A 57 -24.91 -10.97 0.34
N LEU A 58 -23.97 -11.91 0.19
CA LEU A 58 -23.79 -12.67 -1.05
C LEU A 58 -24.91 -13.70 -1.22
N ALA A 59 -25.27 -14.42 -0.15
CA ALA A 59 -26.38 -15.38 -0.15
C ALA A 59 -27.73 -14.69 -0.41
N ASP A 60 -28.00 -13.56 0.25
CA ASP A 60 -29.21 -12.77 0.04
C ASP A 60 -29.30 -12.21 -1.41
N PHE A 61 -28.15 -11.96 -2.06
CA PHE A 61 -28.09 -11.57 -3.48
C PHE A 61 -28.36 -12.74 -4.42
N GLU A 62 -27.78 -13.92 -4.15
CA GLU A 62 -28.00 -15.14 -4.93
C GLU A 62 -29.47 -15.60 -4.88
N ASP A 63 -30.10 -15.53 -3.70
CA ASP A 63 -31.52 -15.86 -3.53
C ASP A 63 -32.42 -14.92 -4.33
N LYS A 64 -32.17 -13.61 -4.30
CA LYS A 64 -32.91 -12.62 -5.07
C LYS A 64 -32.79 -12.84 -6.58
N MET A 65 -31.61 -13.22 -7.07
CA MET A 65 -31.39 -13.50 -8.49
C MET A 65 -32.07 -14.81 -8.93
N ASN A 66 -32.10 -15.82 -8.05
CA ASN A 66 -32.80 -17.09 -8.31
C ASN A 66 -34.32 -16.93 -8.36
N GLU A 67 -34.91 -16.06 -7.54
CA GLU A 67 -36.34 -15.74 -7.60
C GLU A 67 -36.73 -15.09 -8.93
N VAL A 68 -35.92 -14.16 -9.43
CA VAL A 68 -36.12 -13.52 -10.74
C VAL A 68 -36.00 -14.54 -11.87
N CYS A 69 -35.02 -15.44 -11.80
CA CYS A 69 -34.84 -16.51 -12.80
C CYS A 69 -36.01 -17.51 -12.82
N LYS A 70 -36.62 -17.81 -11.67
CA LYS A 70 -37.81 -18.69 -11.59
C LYS A 70 -39.10 -18.01 -12.04
N GLN A 71 -39.16 -16.68 -11.99
CA GLN A 71 -40.34 -15.89 -12.40
C GLN A 71 -40.37 -15.56 -13.89
N MET A 72 -39.27 -15.70 -14.62
CA MET A 72 -39.28 -15.59 -16.09
C MET A 72 -39.71 -16.93 -16.70
N PRO A 73 -40.88 -17.02 -17.37
CA PRO A 73 -41.14 -18.15 -18.25
C PRO A 73 -40.22 -18.04 -19.48
N CYS A 74 -39.67 -19.18 -19.92
CA CYS A 74 -38.94 -19.31 -21.18
C CYS A 74 -39.80 -18.90 -22.39
#